data_AF-E1LD33-F1
#
_entry.id   AF-E1LD33-F1
#
_cell.length_a   1.000
_cell.length_b   1.000
_cell.length_c   1.000
_cell.angle_alpha   90.00
_cell.angle_beta   90.00
_cell.angle_gamma   90.00
#
_symmetry.space_group_name_H-M   'P 1'
#
loop_
_entity.id
_entity.type
_entity.pdbx_description
1 polymer ?
#
loop_
_entity_poly.entity_id
_entity_poly.type
_entity_poly.pdbx_seq_one_letter_code
_entity_poly.pdbx_strand_id
1 'polypeptide(L)'
;MAKKQHKERIQQPKESQTASTLMKLFFLISFIVLGVFVFNDMPINWILGVYAVDILVSLIYVVINKGRIATSNVVHTNVRRILAFLIMLITMFFYAFALWRVNQYTTQMQVTLFIGGIIIYYAVFNSTKTALKRE
;
A
#
# COMPACT_ATOMS: atom_id res chain seq x y z
N MET A 1 -43.21 -29.70 -9.16
CA MET A 1 -43.13 -28.29 -8.70
C MET A 1 -41.87 -28.12 -7.86
N ALA A 2 -40.79 -27.60 -8.43
CA ALA A 2 -39.52 -27.42 -7.71
C ALA A 2 -39.44 -25.99 -7.14
N LYS A 3 -39.58 -25.86 -5.82
CA LYS A 3 -39.31 -24.62 -5.08
C LYS A 3 -37.83 -24.28 -5.26
N LYS A 4 -37.52 -23.38 -6.19
CA LYS A 4 -36.23 -22.69 -6.27
C LYS A 4 -36.07 -21.91 -4.95
N GLN A 5 -35.18 -22.39 -4.09
CA GLN A 5 -34.69 -21.61 -2.96
C GLN A 5 -33.97 -20.39 -3.54
N HIS A 6 -34.70 -19.28 -3.62
CA HIS A 6 -34.16 -17.96 -3.82
C HIS A 6 -33.35 -17.65 -2.56
N LYS A 7 -32.10 -18.14 -2.53
CA LYS A 7 -31.10 -17.74 -1.55
C LYS A 7 -30.96 -16.25 -1.74
N GLU A 8 -31.59 -15.49 -0.86
CA GLU A 8 -31.46 -14.06 -0.74
C GLU A 8 -29.97 -13.74 -0.80
N ARG A 9 -29.50 -13.29 -1.97
CA ARG A 9 -28.28 -12.50 -2.06
C ARG A 9 -28.64 -11.22 -1.31
N ILE A 10 -28.46 -11.26 0.00
CA ILE A 10 -28.17 -10.06 0.78
C ILE A 10 -27.02 -9.42 0.02
N GLN A 11 -27.37 -8.37 -0.73
CA GLN A 11 -26.42 -7.57 -1.47
C GLN A 11 -25.46 -7.05 -0.41
N GLN A 12 -24.28 -7.69 -0.28
CA GLN A 12 -23.18 -7.05 0.43
C GLN A 12 -23.03 -5.70 -0.25
N PRO A 13 -23.22 -4.60 0.50
CA PRO A 13 -23.41 -3.29 -0.09
C PRO A 13 -22.22 -2.97 -1.00
N LYS A 14 -22.50 -2.25 -2.08
CA LYS A 14 -21.52 -1.63 -3.01
C LYS A 14 -20.40 -0.82 -2.32
N GLU A 15 -20.42 -0.70 -1.00
CA GLU A 15 -19.53 0.06 -0.12
C GLU A 15 -18.04 -0.29 -0.17
N SER A 16 -17.62 -1.42 -0.74
CA SER A 16 -16.21 -1.85 -0.62
C SER A 16 -15.36 -1.70 -1.89
N GLN A 17 -15.97 -1.68 -3.08
CA GLN A 17 -15.22 -1.56 -4.33
C GLN A 17 -14.67 -0.16 -4.55
N THR A 18 -15.47 0.88 -4.33
CA THR A 18 -15.05 2.27 -4.53
C THR A 18 -13.91 2.66 -3.59
N ALA A 19 -14.02 2.28 -2.31
CA ALA A 19 -12.96 2.51 -1.33
C ALA A 19 -11.67 1.71 -1.66
N SER A 20 -11.80 0.48 -2.17
CA SER A 20 -10.63 -0.32 -2.58
C SER A 20 -9.90 0.29 -3.78
N THR A 21 -10.66 0.77 -4.77
CA THR A 21 -10.11 1.44 -5.95
C THR A 21 -9.45 2.76 -5.55
N LEU A 22 -10.09 3.54 -4.68
CA LEU A 22 -9.55 4.81 -4.19
C LEU A 22 -8.22 4.61 -3.45
N MET A 23 -8.13 3.64 -2.54
CA MET A 23 -6.88 3.33 -1.84
C MET A 23 -5.78 2.85 -2.79
N LYS A 24 -6.14 2.05 -3.81
CA LYS A 24 -5.17 1.62 -4.83
C LYS A 24 -4.59 2.81 -5.58
N LEU A 25 -5.45 3.72 -6.02
CA LEU A 25 -5.05 4.92 -6.74
C LEU A 25 -4.22 5.85 -5.86
N PHE A 26 -4.62 6.04 -4.60
CA PHE A 26 -3.88 6.84 -3.63
C PHE A 26 -2.42 6.38 -3.50
N PHE A 27 -2.19 5.10 -3.22
CA PHE A 27 -0.83 4.58 -3.07
C PHE A 27 -0.03 4.59 -4.37
N LEU A 28 -0.68 4.35 -5.51
CA LEU A 28 -0.02 4.43 -6.81
C LEU A 28 0.41 5.87 -7.12
N ILE A 29 -0.48 6.84 -6.91
CA ILE A 29 -0.19 8.26 -7.11
C ILE A 29 0.91 8.69 -6.15
N SER A 30 0.85 8.30 -4.87
CA SER A 30 1.90 8.62 -3.90
C SER A 30 3.26 8.07 -4.33
N PHE A 31 3.31 6.82 -4.80
CA PHE A 31 4.54 6.23 -5.33
C PHE A 31 5.11 7.02 -6.52
N ILE A 32 4.25 7.45 -7.45
CA ILE A 32 4.66 8.27 -8.59
C ILE A 32 5.17 9.64 -8.12
N VAL A 33 4.47 10.29 -7.19
CA VAL A 33 4.87 11.58 -6.61
C VAL A 33 6.23 11.47 -5.93
N LEU A 34 6.47 10.42 -5.14
CA LEU A 34 7.77 10.13 -4.55
C LEU A 34 8.85 9.95 -5.63
N GLY A 35 8.54 9.23 -6.72
CA GLY A 35 9.43 9.10 -7.86
C GLY A 35 9.81 10.46 -8.44
N VAL A 36 8.81 11.26 -8.79
CA VAL A 36 9.03 12.61 -9.33
C VAL A 36 9.86 13.45 -8.36
N PHE A 37 9.56 13.43 -7.06
CA PHE A 37 10.30 14.24 -6.09
C PHE A 37 11.75 13.80 -5.95
N VAL A 38 12.01 12.49 -5.92
CA VAL A 38 13.37 11.96 -5.82
C VAL A 38 14.19 12.26 -7.08
N PHE A 39 13.62 12.06 -8.28
CA PHE A 39 14.35 12.28 -9.54
C PHE A 39 14.54 13.75 -9.91
N ASN A 40 13.78 14.67 -9.30
CA ASN A 40 13.95 16.12 -9.48
C ASN A 40 14.73 16.77 -8.32
N ASP A 41 15.38 15.98 -7.47
CA ASP A 41 16.16 16.46 -6.32
C ASP A 41 15.38 17.45 -5.43
N MET A 42 14.08 17.19 -5.24
CA MET A 42 13.22 18.03 -4.41
C MET A 42 13.71 18.07 -2.95
N PRO A 43 13.47 19.17 -2.22
CA PRO A 43 13.90 19.28 -0.84
C PRO A 43 13.37 18.13 0.03
N ILE A 44 14.22 17.60 0.90
CA ILE A 44 13.91 16.39 1.70
C ILE A 44 12.63 16.53 2.53
N ASN A 45 12.28 17.75 2.96
CA ASN A 45 11.05 18.03 3.71
C ASN A 45 9.78 17.67 2.92
N TRP A 46 9.79 17.87 1.59
CA TRP A 46 8.65 17.50 0.73
C TRP A 46 8.52 15.99 0.62
N ILE A 47 9.64 15.29 0.46
CA ILE A 47 9.68 13.82 0.42
C ILE A 47 9.16 13.27 1.76
N LEU A 48 9.71 13.73 2.88
CA LEU A 48 9.27 13.34 4.23
C LEU A 48 7.79 13.65 4.48
N GLY A 49 7.28 14.75 3.92
CA GLY A 49 5.86 15.09 3.96
C GLY A 49 4.98 14.02 3.32
N VAL A 50 5.36 13.52 2.13
CA VAL A 50 4.62 12.44 1.46
C VAL A 50 4.66 11.15 2.28
N TYR A 51 5.82 10.77 2.83
CA TYR A 51 5.94 9.63 3.75
C TYR A 51 5.01 9.77 4.96
N ALA A 52 4.95 10.94 5.58
CA ALA A 52 4.09 11.20 6.73
C ALA A 52 2.60 11.05 6.37
N VAL A 53 2.18 11.60 5.22
CA VAL A 53 0.81 11.48 4.72
C VAL A 53 0.44 10.03 4.45
N ASP A 54 1.32 9.26 3.81
CA ASP A 54 1.10 7.84 3.51
C ASP A 54 0.92 7.01 4.78
N ILE A 55 1.75 7.23 5.79
CA ILE A 55 1.65 6.55 7.09
C ILE A 55 0.33 6.91 7.77
N LEU A 56 -0.01 8.19 7.80
CA LEU A 56 -1.19 8.70 8.49
C LEU A 56 -2.49 8.17 7.86
N VAL A 57 -2.61 8.25 6.53
CA VAL A 57 -3.75 7.69 5.77
C VAL A 57 -3.86 6.18 5.98
N SER A 58 -2.73 5.47 5.96
CA SER A 58 -2.68 4.02 6.20
C SER A 58 -3.18 3.64 7.60
N LEU A 59 -2.70 4.35 8.63
CA LEU A 59 -3.12 4.11 10.02
C LEU A 59 -4.60 4.40 10.22
N ILE A 60 -5.09 5.54 9.72
CA ILE A 60 -6.51 5.90 9.79
C ILE A 60 -7.37 4.81 9.15
N TYR A 61 -7.00 4.33 7.95
CA TYR A 61 -7.74 3.27 7.28
C TYR A 61 -7.84 2.00 8.13
N VAL A 62 -6.71 1.55 8.71
CA VAL A 62 -6.66 0.33 9.53
C VAL A 62 -7.48 0.50 10.81
N VAL A 63 -7.41 1.65 11.48
CA VAL A 63 -8.17 1.92 12.72
C VAL A 63 -9.68 1.94 12.45
N ILE A 64 -10.14 2.66 11.42
CA ILE A 64 -11.56 2.76 11.08
C ILE A 64 -12.12 1.39 10.68
N ASN A 65 -11.33 0.57 9.97
CA ASN A 65 -11.80 -0.69 9.44
C ASN A 65 -11.44 -1.90 10.32
N LYS A 66 -10.87 -1.70 11.53
CA LYS A 66 -10.35 -2.76 12.42
C LYS A 66 -11.34 -3.89 12.67
N GLY A 67 -12.62 -3.56 12.89
CA GLY A 67 -13.69 -4.53 13.12
C GLY A 67 -14.13 -5.32 11.88
N ARG A 68 -13.78 -4.87 10.66
CA ARG A 68 -14.15 -5.50 9.38
C ARG A 68 -13.00 -6.25 8.72
N ILE A 69 -11.78 -6.20 9.28
CA ILE A 69 -10.58 -6.83 8.70
C ILE A 69 -10.74 -8.35 8.60
N ALA A 70 -11.30 -8.99 9.63
CA ALA A 70 -11.50 -10.45 9.65
C ALA A 70 -12.76 -10.92 8.91
N THR A 71 -13.73 -10.03 8.70
CA THR A 71 -15.07 -10.36 8.20
C THR A 71 -15.27 -9.99 6.73
N SER A 72 -14.54 -9.00 6.20
CA SER A 72 -14.67 -8.53 4.82
C SER A 72 -13.40 -8.82 4.03
N ASN A 73 -13.53 -9.65 2.98
CA ASN A 73 -12.42 -10.00 2.09
C ASN A 73 -11.82 -8.78 1.35
N VAL A 74 -12.62 -7.74 1.11
CA VAL A 74 -12.16 -6.51 0.44
C VAL A 74 -11.33 -5.66 1.38
N VAL A 75 -11.79 -5.45 2.62
CA VAL A 75 -11.03 -4.74 3.67
C VAL A 75 -9.73 -5.49 3.96
N HIS A 76 -9.80 -6.81 4.10
CA HIS A 76 -8.63 -7.67 4.29
C HIS A 76 -7.58 -7.48 3.19
N THR A 77 -8.01 -7.48 1.92
CA THR A 77 -7.11 -7.27 0.78
C THR A 77 -6.53 -5.84 0.75
N ASN A 78 -7.30 -4.84 1.17
CA ASN A 78 -6.82 -3.46 1.27
C ASN A 78 -5.80 -3.29 2.39
N VAL A 79 -6.05 -3.86 3.57
CA VAL A 79 -5.08 -3.86 4.69
C VAL A 79 -3.79 -4.56 4.27
N ARG A 80 -3.89 -5.67 3.53
CA ARG A 80 -2.72 -6.34 2.96
C ARG A 80 -1.93 -5.45 2.02
N ARG A 81 -2.61 -4.70 1.15
CA ARG A 81 -1.99 -3.73 0.25
C ARG A 81 -1.29 -2.62 1.03
N ILE A 82 -1.94 -2.08 2.05
CA ILE A 82 -1.38 -1.05 2.95
C ILE A 82 -0.10 -1.56 3.59
N LEU A 83 -0.13 -2.77 4.17
CA LEU A 83 1.04 -3.38 4.79
C LEU A 83 2.20 -3.55 3.79
N ALA A 84 1.90 -4.08 2.60
CA ALA A 84 2.91 -4.24 1.55
C ALA A 84 3.52 -2.89 1.13
N PHE A 85 2.70 -1.86 1.01
CA PHE A 85 3.13 -0.51 0.66
C PHE A 85 3.98 0.13 1.76
N LEU A 86 3.56 0.03 3.03
CA LEU A 86 4.32 0.57 4.16
C LEU A 86 5.67 -0.12 4.33
N ILE A 87 5.73 -1.45 4.19
CA ILE A 87 7.00 -2.20 4.26
C ILE A 87 7.92 -1.76 3.12
N MET A 88 7.39 -1.67 1.90
CA MET A 88 8.14 -1.12 0.76
C MET A 88 8.68 0.28 1.08
N LEU A 89 7.84 1.22 1.54
CA LEU A 89 8.27 2.58 1.87
C LEU A 89 9.38 2.61 2.92
N ILE A 90 9.23 1.87 4.02
CA ILE A 90 10.22 1.81 5.09
C ILE A 90 11.56 1.29 4.54
N THR A 91 11.53 0.21 3.75
CA THR A 91 12.76 -0.35 3.15
C THR A 91 13.42 0.62 2.17
N MET A 92 12.63 1.30 1.33
CA MET A 92 13.15 2.31 0.40
C MET A 92 13.76 3.50 1.15
N PHE A 93 13.11 3.95 2.23
CA PHE A 93 13.61 5.04 3.06
C PHE A 93 14.98 4.71 3.66
N PHE A 94 15.11 3.55 4.33
CA PHE A 94 16.38 3.17 4.95
C PHE A 94 17.49 2.97 3.92
N TYR A 95 17.17 2.42 2.75
CA TYR A 95 18.15 2.27 1.67
C TYR A 95 18.58 3.62 1.09
N ALA A 96 17.63 4.53 0.83
CA ALA A 96 17.94 5.89 0.38
C ALA A 96 18.79 6.63 1.41
N PHE A 97 18.44 6.52 2.69
CA PHE A 97 19.19 7.13 3.79
C PHE A 97 20.61 6.58 3.88
N ALA A 98 20.80 5.26 3.72
CA ALA A 98 22.11 4.64 3.72
C ALA A 98 23.00 5.19 2.58
N LEU A 99 22.46 5.26 1.37
CA LEU A 99 23.15 5.81 0.20
C LEU A 99 23.46 7.29 0.34
N TRP A 100 22.54 8.06 0.90
CA TRP A 100 22.72 9.47 1.18
C TRP A 100 23.86 9.68 2.20
N ARG A 101 23.92 8.88 3.27
CA ARG A 101 24.97 8.98 4.29
C ARG A 101 26.37 8.70 3.78
N VAL A 102 26.51 7.93 2.69
CA VAL A 102 27.80 7.60 2.05
C VAL A 102 28.05 8.39 0.76
N ASN A 103 27.24 9.40 0.45
CA ASN A 103 27.31 10.22 -0.77
C ASN A 103 27.29 9.41 -2.09
N GLN A 104 26.59 8.26 -2.10
CA GLN A 104 26.43 7.41 -3.30
C GLN A 104 25.01 7.48 -3.86
N TYR A 105 24.29 8.58 -3.61
CA TYR A 105 22.91 8.77 -4.04
C TYR A 105 22.83 9.23 -5.50
N THR A 106 23.28 8.39 -6.42
CA THR A 106 23.28 8.66 -7.86
C THR A 106 21.93 8.32 -8.50
N THR A 107 21.66 8.85 -9.69
CA THR A 107 20.42 8.55 -10.45
C THR A 107 20.24 7.06 -10.70
N GLN A 108 21.33 6.33 -10.99
CA GLN A 108 21.26 4.88 -11.19
C GLN A 108 20.80 4.16 -9.91
N MET A 109 21.30 4.58 -8.74
CA MET A 109 20.89 4.02 -7.46
C MET A 109 19.45 4.38 -7.10
N GLN A 110 18.99 5.59 -7.46
CA GLN A 110 17.57 5.97 -7.33
C GLN A 110 16.69 5.04 -8.19
N VAL A 111 17.05 4.79 -9.45
CA VAL A 111 16.30 3.85 -10.30
C VAL A 111 16.27 2.45 -9.70
N THR A 112 17.41 1.92 -9.24
CA THR A 112 17.48 0.62 -8.56
C THR A 112 16.61 0.59 -7.31
N LEU A 113 16.59 1.65 -6.52
CA LEU A 113 15.74 1.79 -5.34
C LEU A 113 14.25 1.68 -5.68
N PHE A 114 13.78 2.37 -6.73
CA PHE A 114 12.38 2.34 -7.15
C PHE A 114 11.98 0.99 -7.73
N ILE A 115 12.84 0.37 -8.54
CA ILE A 115 12.61 -0.99 -9.05
C ILE A 115 12.57 -2.00 -7.89
N GLY A 116 13.54 -1.91 -6.97
CA GLY A 116 13.60 -2.74 -5.77
C GLY A 116 12.36 -2.57 -4.90
N GLY A 117 11.87 -1.34 -4.74
CA GLY A 117 10.62 -1.05 -4.05
C GLY A 117 9.43 -1.79 -4.65
N ILE A 118 9.24 -1.72 -5.98
CA ILE A 118 8.17 -2.43 -6.68
C ILE A 118 8.26 -3.94 -6.42
N ILE A 119 9.46 -4.52 -6.48
CA ILE A 119 9.69 -5.95 -6.21
C ILE A 119 9.29 -6.30 -4.78
N ILE A 120 9.71 -5.50 -3.79
CA ILE A 120 9.38 -5.70 -2.37
C ILE A 120 7.86 -5.63 -2.18
N TYR A 121 7.19 -4.64 -2.77
CA TYR A 121 5.74 -4.52 -2.68
C TYR A 121 5.03 -5.78 -3.19
N TYR A 122 5.40 -6.28 -4.37
CA TYR A 122 4.80 -7.50 -4.92
C TYR A 122 5.12 -8.73 -4.08
N ALA A 123 6.36 -8.86 -3.61
CA ALA A 123 6.79 -9.97 -2.76
C ALA A 123 5.97 -10.01 -1.45
N VAL A 124 5.85 -8.87 -0.77
CA VAL A 124 5.11 -8.75 0.49
C VAL A 124 3.61 -8.95 0.25
N PHE A 125 3.04 -8.36 -0.80
CA PHE A 125 1.61 -8.50 -1.10
C PHE A 125 1.22 -9.94 -1.44
N ASN A 126 2.12 -10.68 -2.12
CA ASN A 126 1.91 -12.09 -2.44
C ASN A 126 2.13 -13.00 -1.23
N SER A 127 3.16 -12.74 -0.42
CA SER A 127 3.47 -13.47 0.82
C SER A 127 2.31 -13.42 1.83
N THR A 128 1.69 -12.26 1.96
CA THR A 128 0.62 -12.02 2.93
C THR A 128 -0.75 -12.58 2.47
N LYS A 129 -0.82 -13.23 1.31
CA LYS A 129 -2.07 -13.78 0.74
C LYS A 129 -2.65 -14.90 1.59
N THR A 130 -1.79 -15.68 2.24
CA THR A 130 -2.14 -16.81 3.11
C THR A 130 -2.06 -16.48 4.60
N ALA A 131 -1.23 -15.50 5.00
CA ALA A 131 -0.95 -15.23 6.41
C ALA A 131 -2.13 -14.66 7.24
N LEU A 132 -3.12 -14.03 6.61
CA LEU A 132 -4.24 -13.39 7.29
C LEU A 132 -5.59 -14.14 7.11
N LYS A 133 -5.59 -15.25 6.36
CA LYS A 133 -6.76 -16.11 6.23
C LYS A 133 -6.80 -17.01 7.46
N ARG A 134 -7.68 -16.71 8.44
CA ARG A 134 -8.00 -17.68 9.49
C ARG A 134 -8.57 -18.92 8.80
N GLU A 135 -7.93 -20.07 9.02
CA GLU A 135 -8.62 -21.36 8.91
C GLU A 135 -9.74 -21.45 9.94
#